data_AF-A0A419JXM0-F1
#
_entry.id   AF-A0A419JXM0-F1
#
_cell.length_a   1.000
_cell.length_b   1.000
_cell.length_c   1.000
_cell.angle_alpha   90.00
_cell.angle_beta   90.00
_cell.angle_gamma   90.00
#
_symmetry.space_group_name_H-M   'P 1'
#
loop_
_entity.id
_entity.type
_entity.pdbx_description
1 polymer ?
#
loop_
_entity_poly.entity_id
_entity_poly.type
_entity_poly.pdbx_seq_one_letter_code
_entity_poly.pdbx_strand_id
1 'polypeptide(L)' 'MAKKKDKAKKLNLLEFSDAERVKLLKEIKRNLQEKIVEAKLWKSLLEVENVVINGKVIFSEEDPLTGLWLERKI' A
#
# COMPACT_ATOMS: atom_id res chain seq x y z
N MET A 1 -23.92 -10.41 13.05
CA MET A 1 -22.86 -10.00 14.00
C MET A 1 -22.57 -8.53 13.78
N ALA A 2 -22.85 -7.67 14.78
CA ALA A 2 -22.72 -6.23 14.63
C ALA A 2 -21.24 -5.83 14.53
N LYS A 3 -20.84 -5.19 13.40
CA LYS A 3 -19.52 -4.58 13.25
C LYS A 3 -19.38 -3.46 14.29
N LYS A 4 -18.60 -3.68 15.34
CA LYS A 4 -18.18 -2.60 16.26
C LYS A 4 -17.45 -1.56 15.41
N LYS A 5 -18.10 -0.41 15.17
CA LYS A 5 -17.43 0.77 14.62
C LYS A 5 -16.39 1.19 15.64
N ASP A 6 -15.12 0.88 15.39
CA ASP A 6 -14.01 1.46 16.14
C ASP A 6 -14.08 2.97 15.98
N LYS A 7 -14.59 3.63 17.02
CA LYS A 7 -14.54 5.09 17.11
C LYS A 7 -13.08 5.42 17.36
N ALA A 8 -12.35 5.78 16.31
CA ALA A 8 -11.04 6.41 16.45
C ALA A 8 -11.16 7.52 17.51
N LYS A 9 -10.45 7.38 18.62
CA LYS A 9 -10.49 8.35 19.72
C LYS A 9 -10.07 9.71 19.14
N LYS A 10 -11.00 10.66 19.09
CA LYS A 10 -10.68 12.04 18.72
C LYS A 10 -9.83 12.63 19.84
N LEU A 11 -8.56 12.90 19.54
CA LEU A 11 -7.63 13.60 20.42
C LEU A 11 -7.81 15.11 20.22
N ASN A 12 -8.10 15.84 21.30
CA ASN A 12 -8.12 17.29 21.26
C ASN A 12 -6.71 17.83 21.50
N LEU A 13 -6.04 18.28 20.43
CA LEU A 13 -4.67 18.77 20.53
C LEU A 13 -4.54 20.05 21.37
N LEU A 14 -5.62 20.82 21.54
CA LEU A 14 -5.60 22.07 22.31
C LEU A 14 -5.44 21.85 23.83
N GLU A 15 -5.69 20.63 24.30
CA GLU A 15 -5.53 20.27 25.72
C GLU A 15 -4.08 19.93 26.10
N PHE A 16 -3.17 19.87 25.11
CA PHE A 16 -1.76 19.52 25.31
C PHE A 16 -0.87 20.77 25.32
N SER A 17 0.21 20.72 26.09
CA SER A 17 1.28 21.71 26.00
C SER A 17 1.94 21.68 24.62
N ASP A 18 2.63 22.77 24.25
CA ASP A 18 3.35 22.88 22.96
C ASP A 18 4.34 21.74 22.76
N ALA A 19 5.09 21.39 23.80
CA ALA A 19 6.07 20.33 23.76
C ALA A 19 5.43 18.95 23.53
N GLU A 20 4.31 18.67 24.19
CA GLU A 20 3.56 17.42 24.03
C GLU A 20 2.92 17.32 22.65
N ARG A 21 2.34 18.43 22.14
CA ARG A 21 1.81 18.49 20.78
C ARG A 21 2.86 18.17 19.74
N VAL A 22 4.04 18.79 19.86
CA VAL A 22 5.14 18.57 18.90
C VAL A 22 5.62 17.12 18.92
N LYS A 23 5.75 16.51 20.12
CA LYS A 23 6.11 15.09 20.24
C LYS A 23 5.06 14.19 19.60
N LEU A 24 3.79 14.40 19.93
CA LEU A 24 2.68 13.61 19.41
C LEU A 24 2.58 13.70 17.88
N LEU A 25 2.71 14.90 17.31
CA LEU A 25 2.66 15.10 15.86
C LEU A 25 3.83 14.43 15.14
N LYS A 26 5.04 14.46 15.71
CA LYS A 26 6.20 13.76 15.15
C LYS A 26 5.99 12.25 15.12
N GLU A 27 5.44 11.69 16.18
CA GLU A 27 5.16 10.25 16.30
C GLU A 27 4.07 9.82 15.31
N ILE A 28 2.96 10.57 15.24
CA ILE A 28 1.88 10.29 14.27
C ILE A 28 2.42 10.36 12.83
N LYS A 29 3.23 11.38 12.51
CA LYS A 29 3.83 11.51 11.18
C LYS A 29 4.71 10.32 10.83
N ARG A 30 5.57 9.88 11.76
CA ARG A 30 6.43 8.71 11.57
C ARG A 30 5.61 7.44 11.31
N ASN A 31 4.61 7.18 12.15
CA ASN A 31 3.75 6.00 12.01
C ASN A 31 2.99 5.99 10.68
N LEU A 32 2.53 7.16 10.21
CA LEU A 32 1.89 7.28 8.91
C LEU A 32 2.88 7.01 7.76
N GLN A 33 4.10 7.51 7.85
CA GLN A 33 5.13 7.25 6.86
C GLN A 33 5.49 5.77 6.79
N GLU A 34 5.67 5.10 7.93
CA GLU A 34 5.94 3.66 8.00
C GLU A 34 4.83 2.86 7.32
N LYS A 35 3.55 3.17 7.60
CA LYS A 35 2.40 2.51 6.95
C LYS A 35 2.35 2.74 5.44
N ILE A 36 2.70 3.94 4.97
CA ILE A 36 2.74 4.23 3.53
C ILE A 36 3.85 3.44 2.85
N VAL A 37 5.04 3.35 3.47
CA VAL A 37 6.16 2.57 2.94
C VAL A 37 5.80 1.09 2.88
N GLU A 38 5.21 0.55 3.95
CA GLU A 38 4.72 -0.82 3.99
C GLU A 38 3.68 -1.09 2.90
N ALA A 39 2.67 -0.23 2.76
CA ALA A 39 1.66 -0.37 1.71
C ALA A 39 2.25 -0.30 0.29
N LYS A 40 3.24 0.56 0.06
CA LYS A 40 3.97 0.61 -1.21
C LYS A 40 4.75 -0.67 -1.46
N LEU A 41 5.42 -1.22 -0.44
CA LEU A 41 6.16 -2.47 -0.54
C LEU A 41 5.21 -3.63 -0.90
N TRP A 42 4.08 -3.75 -0.20
CA TRP A 42 3.06 -4.76 -0.52
C TRP A 42 2.54 -4.61 -1.96
N LYS A 43 2.28 -3.39 -2.42
CA LYS A 43 1.86 -3.12 -3.80
C LYS A 43 2.92 -3.53 -4.80
N SER A 44 4.19 -3.19 -4.55
CA SER A 44 5.29 -3.56 -5.44
C SER A 44 5.53 -5.07 -5.49
N LEU A 45 5.36 -5.79 -4.38
CA LEU A 45 5.44 -7.25 -4.38
C LEU A 45 4.33 -7.89 -5.23
N LEU A 46 3.08 -7.43 -5.08
CA LEU A 46 1.95 -7.85 -5.91
C LEU A 46 2.12 -7.50 -7.41
N GLU A 47 2.81 -6.41 -7.72
CA GLU A 47 3.13 -6.01 -9.10
C GLU A 47 4.24 -6.87 -9.71
N VAL A 48 5.19 -7.38 -8.91
CA VAL A 48 6.22 -8.30 -9.41
C VAL A 48 5.64 -9.67 -9.77
N GLU A 49 4.54 -10.07 -9.14
CA GLU A 49 3.82 -11.31 -9.48
C GLU A 49 3.05 -11.20 -10.81
N ASN A 50 2.69 -9.98 -11.25
CA ASN A 50 1.87 -9.77 -12.44
C ASN A 50 2.60 -8.97 -13.53
N VAL A 51 2.98 -9.61 -14.63
CA VAL A 51 3.53 -8.89 -15.77
C VAL A 51 2.38 -8.33 -16.61
N VAL A 52 2.34 -7.01 -16.79
CA VAL A 52 1.32 -6.31 -17.58
C VAL A 52 1.97 -5.62 -18.78
N ILE A 53 1.49 -5.92 -19.99
CA ILE A 53 1.85 -5.19 -21.22
C ILE A 53 0.58 -4.54 -21.78
N ASN A 54 0.65 -3.24 -22.07
CA ASN A 54 -0.48 -2.47 -22.63
C ASN A 54 -1.78 -2.59 -21.83
N GLY A 55 -1.69 -2.70 -20.50
CA GLY A 55 -2.86 -2.89 -19.63
C GLY A 55 -3.44 -4.30 -19.61
N LYS A 56 -2.84 -5.26 -20.32
CA LYS A 56 -3.21 -6.67 -20.30
C LYS A 56 -2.20 -7.47 -19.46
N VAL A 57 -2.69 -8.20 -18.46
CA VAL A 57 -1.87 -9.16 -17.68
C VAL A 57 -1.47 -10.29 -18.61
N ILE A 58 -0.17 -10.52 -18.77
CA ILE A 58 0.42 -11.57 -19.61
C ILE A 58 1.07 -12.68 -18.80
N PHE A 59 1.31 -12.47 -17.50
CA PHE A 59 1.80 -13.46 -16.56
C PHE A 59 1.25 -13.11 -15.18
N SER A 60 0.73 -14.11 -14.47
CA SER A 60 0.47 -14.07 -13.03
C SER A 60 0.95 -15.39 -12.41
N GLU A 61 1.02 -15.47 -11.08
CA GLU A 61 1.34 -16.72 -10.39
C GLU A 61 0.28 -17.83 -10.67
N GLU A 62 -0.96 -17.43 -10.94
CA GLU A 62 -2.10 -18.32 -11.20
C GLU A 62 -2.21 -18.70 -12.69
N ASP A 63 -1.78 -17.82 -13.60
CA ASP A 63 -1.86 -18.00 -15.06
C ASP A 63 -0.47 -17.89 -15.72
N PRO A 64 0.07 -18.99 -16.28
CA PRO A 64 1.36 -18.96 -16.97
C PRO A 64 1.35 -18.05 -18.22
N LEU A 65 2.55 -17.61 -18.61
CA LEU A 65 2.81 -16.66 -19.70
C LEU A 65 1.96 -16.93 -20.95
N THR A 66 0.99 -16.06 -21.24
CA THR A 66 0.14 -16.18 -22.43
C THR A 66 0.67 -15.31 -23.57
N GLY A 67 1.26 -15.97 -24.58
CA GLY A 67 1.23 -15.47 -25.97
C GLY A 67 2.32 -14.48 -26.41
N LEU A 68 3.56 -14.62 -25.95
CA LEU A 68 4.71 -14.01 -26.67
C LEU A 68 5.43 -15.09 -27.50
N TRP A 69 4.88 -15.41 -28.66
CA TRP A 69 5.57 -16.21 -29.67
C TRP A 69 6.28 -15.27 -30.64
N LEU A 70 7.60 -15.39 -30.74
CA LEU A 70 8.38 -14.67 -31.76
C LEU A 70 8.12 -15.37 -33.10
N GLU A 71 7.20 -14.86 -33.92
CA GLU A 71 7.11 -15.29 -35.31
C GLU A 71 8.40 -14.88 -36.03
N ARG A 72 9.37 -15.80 -36.13
CA ARG A 72 10.44 -15.68 -37.11
C ARG A 72 9.81 -15.85 -38.48
N LYS A 73 9.58 -14.75 -39.18
CA LYS A 73 9.42 -14.79 -40.64
C LYS A 73 10.78 -15.17 -41.23
N ILE A 74 10.88 -16.41 -41.72
CA ILE A 74 11.94 -16.86 -42.64
C ILE A 74 11.51 -16.45 -44.04
#